data_AF-A0A916HDZ8-F1
#
_entry.id   AF-A0A916HDZ8-F1
#
_cell.length_a   1.000
_cell.length_b   1.000
_cell.length_c   1.000
_cell.angle_alpha   90.00
_cell.angle_beta   90.00
_cell.angle_gamma   90.00
#
_symmetry.space_group_name_H-M   'P 1'
#
loop_
_entity.id
_entity.type
_entity.pdbx_description
1 polymer ?
#
loop_
_entity_poly.entity_id
_entity_poly.type
_entity_poly.pdbx_seq_one_letter_code
_entity_poly.pdbx_strand_id
1 'polypeptide(L)'
;MRRYWVLGLLSIILALNGMAFTRQNSSAPNAETASASDANPPPGPDRFTVLTVEYQAYEWTMATWRYKKPVCTLIVDHEGMPVPGEVYRDCGKDIYEDWIVQDPCVEKDKRTCEGYYVFKSDSYLEEKEVPMELEPATAWVSLEDCEPVASVSTNVCEGKPTLVITGQEPLQDESITRIEGKYNGEPFDCGGTYCKFQIVETGPEGVPVEFWSYSTYGDSSVVYTAQVRVKKVDEGDPDQLYWYVDILSSQWMGQSVATCADSWNVFPPVGGPPEWLTTPKQSEELSSDIPYTYLAANLIKQGVADASACPDGGVSPGGGANQCGLEAARPAIIEWQNQFDGLILSTAEENAIPARLLKNLFARESQFWPGLYQGAVDVGLGQLTENGADTTLFWNDSFFEQFCPMIYPEDTCGNGYMGLDEEQQIGLRQALVRSVNATCEDCPLGIDLARAEFSVVVFAHTMTANCKQTGQVLENYTGESPGEVAAYEDLWKFTLVNYNAGGGCLAEGITRALGEGLELTWDNVSPFFSGACSSAVDYVNDISK
;
A
#
# COMPACT_ATOMS: atom_id res chain seq x y z
N MET A 1 20.32 41.57 46.00
CA MET A 1 20.14 41.82 47.45
C MET A 1 19.73 40.52 48.15
N ARG A 2 19.95 40.40 49.47
CA ARG A 2 19.59 39.31 50.43
C ARG A 2 19.02 37.98 49.86
N ARG A 3 19.62 36.78 49.99
CA ARG A 3 20.32 36.04 51.09
C ARG A 3 19.42 34.96 51.77
N TYR A 4 19.74 33.68 51.54
CA TYR A 4 19.76 32.48 52.45
C TYR A 4 18.50 32.14 53.31
N TRP A 5 18.20 30.90 53.75
CA TRP A 5 18.98 29.70 54.14
C TRP A 5 18.29 28.38 53.67
N VAL A 6 18.84 27.16 53.58
CA VAL A 6 20.13 26.47 53.91
C VAL A 6 20.06 25.42 55.06
N LEU A 7 20.43 24.16 54.73
CA LEU A 7 20.70 22.94 55.56
C LEU A 7 19.50 22.20 56.21
N GLY A 8 19.47 20.87 56.36
CA GLY A 8 20.40 19.78 55.95
C GLY A 8 20.80 18.83 57.11
N LEU A 9 21.07 17.53 56.85
CA LEU A 9 22.08 16.68 57.55
C LEU A 9 22.09 15.19 57.11
N LEU A 10 23.30 14.62 57.00
CA LEU A 10 23.56 13.17 56.95
C LEU A 10 23.50 12.54 58.36
N SER A 11 23.38 11.21 58.44
CA SER A 11 24.05 10.41 59.47
C SER A 11 24.37 8.99 59.00
N ILE A 12 25.55 8.51 59.38
CA ILE A 12 26.14 7.20 59.05
C ILE A 12 25.96 6.25 60.24
N ILE A 13 25.66 4.97 60.02
CA ILE A 13 25.95 3.90 60.99
C ILE A 13 26.65 2.74 60.28
N LEU A 14 27.84 2.41 60.78
CA LEU A 14 28.58 1.18 60.49
C LEU A 14 28.31 0.16 61.60
N ALA A 15 28.21 -1.12 61.26
CA ALA A 15 28.37 -2.21 62.23
C ALA A 15 29.06 -3.41 61.58
N LEU A 16 30.28 -3.70 62.04
CA LEU A 16 31.10 -4.86 61.68
C LEU A 16 30.75 -6.07 62.55
N ASN A 17 30.80 -7.28 61.98
CA ASN A 17 31.20 -8.57 62.61
C ASN A 17 31.09 -9.67 61.52
N GLY A 18 32.04 -10.60 61.29
CA GLY A 18 33.39 -10.72 61.82
C GLY A 18 33.91 -12.18 61.73
N MET A 19 35.05 -12.40 61.06
CA MET A 19 35.89 -13.64 61.10
C MET A 19 35.24 -14.93 60.51
N ALA A 20 35.95 -15.98 60.05
CA ALA A 20 37.39 -16.25 59.91
C ALA A 20 37.65 -17.42 58.91
N PHE A 21 38.84 -17.41 58.28
CA PHE A 21 39.61 -18.55 57.74
C PHE A 21 38.92 -19.73 57.01
N THR A 22 39.29 -19.95 55.74
CA THR A 22 40.38 -20.91 55.39
C THR A 22 40.81 -20.75 53.93
N ARG A 23 42.09 -21.09 53.63
CA ARG A 23 42.64 -21.22 52.27
C ARG A 23 42.90 -22.70 52.02
N GLN A 24 42.50 -23.21 50.85
CA GLN A 24 43.24 -24.29 50.19
C GLN A 24 43.02 -24.25 48.67
N ASN A 25 44.10 -24.46 47.90
CA ASN A 25 44.07 -24.55 46.44
C ASN A 25 43.44 -25.87 46.01
N SER A 26 42.72 -25.92 44.87
CA SER A 26 43.33 -26.36 43.59
C SER A 26 42.33 -26.62 42.45
N SER A 27 42.76 -26.25 41.24
CA SER A 27 42.51 -26.88 39.93
C SER A 27 41.12 -26.90 39.26
N ALA A 28 41.17 -26.44 38.00
CA ALA A 28 40.34 -26.74 36.82
C ALA A 28 39.03 -25.93 36.63
N PRO A 29 38.84 -25.30 35.44
CA PRO A 29 37.59 -24.63 35.07
C PRO A 29 36.60 -25.62 34.45
N ASN A 30 35.30 -25.36 34.59
CA ASN A 30 34.31 -25.78 33.59
C ASN A 30 32.96 -25.10 33.80
N ALA A 31 32.27 -24.87 32.67
CA ALA A 31 30.87 -24.48 32.57
C ALA A 31 30.45 -23.25 33.39
N GLU A 32 30.77 -22.06 32.87
CA GLU A 32 29.78 -20.99 32.96
C GLU A 32 28.51 -21.48 32.27
N THR A 33 27.44 -21.65 33.06
CA THR A 33 26.08 -21.70 32.53
C THR A 33 25.84 -20.41 31.78
N ALA A 34 25.83 -20.48 30.45
CA ALA A 34 25.33 -19.39 29.62
C ALA A 34 23.90 -19.08 30.08
N SER A 35 23.71 -17.87 30.61
CA SER A 35 22.38 -17.27 30.67
C SER A 35 21.79 -17.26 29.27
N ALA A 36 20.48 -17.48 29.15
CA ALA A 36 19.77 -17.24 27.89
C ALA A 36 20.22 -15.89 27.34
N SER A 37 20.74 -15.89 26.11
CA SER A 37 21.14 -14.65 25.45
C SER A 37 19.88 -13.84 25.20
N ASP A 38 19.81 -12.63 25.74
CA ASP A 38 19.03 -11.58 25.11
C ASP A 38 19.44 -11.56 23.63
N ALA A 39 18.49 -11.82 22.73
CA ALA A 39 18.78 -11.89 21.31
C ALA A 39 19.37 -10.54 20.87
N ASN A 40 20.59 -10.56 20.34
CA ASN A 40 21.13 -9.36 19.70
C ASN A 40 20.15 -8.98 18.58
N PRO A 41 19.64 -7.75 18.54
CA PRO A 41 18.75 -7.34 17.47
C PRO A 41 19.46 -7.54 16.12
N PRO A 42 18.72 -7.87 15.04
CA PRO A 42 19.31 -8.00 13.73
C PRO A 42 20.15 -6.75 13.39
N PRO A 43 21.36 -6.91 12.83
CA PRO A 43 22.20 -5.78 12.46
C PRO A 43 21.54 -4.90 11.39
N GLY A 44 20.57 -5.46 10.64
CA GLY A 44 19.94 -4.86 9.49
C GLY A 44 20.73 -5.13 8.21
N PRO A 45 20.22 -4.65 7.06
CA PRO A 45 20.96 -4.70 5.81
C PRO A 45 22.10 -3.66 5.84
N ASP A 46 23.33 -4.11 5.59
CA ASP A 46 24.53 -3.28 5.52
C ASP A 46 25.44 -3.86 4.42
N ARG A 47 24.99 -3.73 3.17
CA ARG A 47 25.60 -4.37 2.01
C ARG A 47 25.82 -3.38 0.86
N PHE A 48 27.08 -3.22 0.50
CA PHE A 48 27.52 -2.33 -0.57
C PHE A 48 28.60 -3.02 -1.41
N THR A 49 28.63 -2.68 -2.69
CA THR A 49 29.77 -2.94 -3.56
C THR A 49 30.36 -1.62 -4.05
N VAL A 50 31.57 -1.66 -4.59
CA VAL A 50 32.25 -0.48 -5.12
C VAL A 50 32.31 -0.59 -6.65
N LEU A 51 31.70 0.36 -7.33
CA LEU A 51 31.82 0.51 -8.78
C LEU A 51 32.93 1.51 -9.09
N THR A 52 33.96 1.06 -9.81
CA THR A 52 34.97 1.93 -10.39
C THR A 52 34.42 2.58 -11.65
N VAL A 53 34.28 3.91 -11.65
CA VAL A 53 33.77 4.69 -12.79
C VAL A 53 34.87 5.59 -13.31
N GLU A 54 35.22 5.45 -14.59
CA GLU A 54 36.09 6.39 -15.30
C GLU A 54 35.34 7.72 -15.52
N TYR A 55 35.96 8.83 -15.14
CA TYR A 55 35.42 10.17 -15.31
C TYR A 55 36.49 11.11 -15.88
N GLN A 56 36.04 12.18 -16.54
CA GLN A 56 36.94 13.23 -17.02
C GLN A 56 37.27 14.18 -15.86
N ALA A 57 38.45 14.02 -15.28
CA ALA A 57 38.97 14.94 -14.29
C ALA A 57 39.42 16.26 -14.95
N TYR A 58 39.10 17.38 -14.32
CA TYR A 58 39.56 18.72 -14.68
C TYR A 58 40.40 19.28 -13.54
N GLU A 59 41.70 19.43 -13.78
CA GLU A 59 42.62 19.93 -12.76
C GLU A 59 42.69 21.46 -12.81
N TRP A 60 42.49 22.12 -11.67
CA TRP A 60 42.59 23.57 -11.53
C TRP A 60 43.67 23.94 -10.51
N THR A 61 44.64 24.75 -10.93
CA THR A 61 45.63 25.33 -10.01
C THR A 61 45.12 26.64 -9.43
N MET A 62 45.05 26.72 -8.10
CA MET A 62 44.83 27.97 -7.38
C MET A 62 46.16 28.65 -7.08
N ALA A 63 46.26 29.96 -7.37
CA ALA A 63 47.46 30.75 -7.11
C ALA A 63 47.15 32.16 -6.59
N THR A 64 48.05 32.72 -5.78
CA THR A 64 47.93 34.11 -5.30
C THR A 64 48.07 35.11 -6.45
N TRP A 65 47.25 36.15 -6.53
CA TRP A 65 47.39 37.23 -7.52
C TRP A 65 48.76 37.90 -7.50
N ARG A 66 49.17 38.38 -6.32
CA ARG A 66 50.39 39.19 -6.09
C ARG A 66 51.68 38.51 -6.51
N TYR A 67 51.87 37.23 -6.15
CA TYR A 67 53.12 36.50 -6.34
C TYR A 67 53.05 35.42 -7.43
N LYS A 68 51.86 35.12 -7.97
CA LYS A 68 51.60 33.97 -8.86
C LYS A 68 52.10 32.63 -8.31
N LYS A 69 52.14 32.50 -6.98
CA LYS A 69 52.55 31.27 -6.30
C LYS A 69 51.34 30.32 -6.22
N PRO A 70 51.44 29.07 -6.71
CA PRO A 70 50.45 28.04 -6.43
C PRO A 70 50.27 27.82 -4.93
N VAL A 71 49.02 27.61 -4.50
CA VAL A 71 48.66 27.37 -3.09
C VAL A 71 47.84 26.11 -2.90
N CYS A 72 47.09 25.68 -3.91
CA CYS A 72 46.23 24.50 -3.89
C CYS A 72 46.02 24.00 -5.34
N THR A 73 45.75 22.70 -5.48
CA THR A 73 45.26 22.07 -6.71
C THR A 73 43.89 21.49 -6.40
N LEU A 74 42.91 21.74 -7.26
CA LEU A 74 41.56 21.20 -7.16
C LEU A 74 41.34 20.22 -8.32
N ILE A 75 40.58 19.16 -8.06
CA ILE A 75 40.18 18.19 -9.08
C ILE A 75 38.65 18.13 -9.07
N VAL A 76 38.04 18.48 -10.22
CA VAL A 76 36.59 18.56 -10.37
C VAL A 76 36.14 17.64 -11.50
N ASP A 77 34.97 17.03 -11.36
CA ASP A 77 34.39 16.07 -12.31
C ASP A 77 33.37 16.71 -13.27
N HIS A 78 33.38 18.04 -13.37
CA HIS A 78 32.49 18.82 -14.23
C HIS A 78 33.22 19.90 -15.04
N GLU A 79 32.62 20.34 -16.14
CA GLU A 79 33.12 21.51 -16.88
C GLU A 79 32.76 22.82 -16.17
N GLY A 80 33.66 23.81 -16.24
CA GLY A 80 33.50 25.11 -15.58
C GLY A 80 34.53 25.36 -14.49
N MET A 81 34.44 26.51 -13.81
CA MET A 81 35.30 26.80 -12.65
C MET A 81 34.82 26.00 -11.42
N PRO A 82 35.73 25.59 -10.52
CA PRO A 82 35.38 24.92 -9.28
C PRO A 82 34.37 25.72 -8.44
N VAL A 83 33.42 25.02 -7.84
CA VAL A 83 32.41 25.61 -6.95
C VAL A 83 32.96 25.77 -5.52
N PRO A 84 32.38 26.65 -4.67
CA PRO A 84 32.94 26.92 -3.34
C PRO A 84 33.10 25.67 -2.45
N GLY A 85 32.22 24.67 -2.58
CA GLY A 85 32.33 23.41 -1.82
C GLY A 85 33.59 22.60 -2.15
N GLU A 86 34.06 22.64 -3.40
CA GLU A 86 35.28 21.94 -3.85
C GLU A 86 36.53 22.68 -3.38
N VAL A 87 36.49 24.03 -3.38
CA VAL A 87 37.54 24.85 -2.75
C VAL A 87 37.68 24.50 -1.27
N TYR A 88 36.57 24.34 -0.56
CA TYR A 88 36.60 23.90 0.85
C TYR A 88 37.18 22.48 1.01
N ARG A 89 36.76 21.54 0.15
CA ARG A 89 37.20 20.13 0.17
C ARG A 89 38.70 19.98 -0.10
N ASP A 90 39.20 20.61 -1.17
CA ASP A 90 40.56 20.36 -1.68
C ASP A 90 41.60 21.34 -1.12
N CYS A 91 41.21 22.60 -0.87
CA CYS A 91 42.10 23.65 -0.37
C CYS A 91 41.96 23.91 1.14
N GLY A 92 40.94 23.35 1.78
CA GLY A 92 40.67 23.52 3.19
C GLY A 92 40.02 24.85 3.57
N LYS A 93 39.60 24.92 4.84
CA LYS A 93 38.77 25.99 5.38
C LYS A 93 39.37 27.39 5.21
N ASP A 94 40.63 27.60 5.59
CA ASP A 94 41.22 28.93 5.62
C ASP A 94 41.29 29.56 4.23
N ILE A 95 41.70 28.77 3.22
CA ILE A 95 41.75 29.23 1.82
C ILE A 95 40.34 29.47 1.29
N TYR A 96 39.36 28.64 1.65
CA TYR A 96 37.96 28.84 1.30
C TYR A 96 37.37 30.13 1.89
N GLU A 97 37.61 30.42 3.17
CA GLU A 97 37.09 31.62 3.84
C GLU A 97 37.68 32.89 3.21
N ASP A 98 38.99 32.92 2.95
CA ASP A 98 39.62 34.03 2.21
C ASP A 98 39.13 34.11 0.76
N TRP A 99 38.92 32.99 0.08
CA TRP A 99 38.48 32.93 -1.32
C TRP A 99 37.06 33.45 -1.53
N ILE A 100 36.11 33.13 -0.64
CA ILE A 100 34.69 33.46 -0.85
C ILE A 100 34.38 34.93 -0.52
N VAL A 101 35.22 35.59 0.29
CA VAL A 101 35.06 37.00 0.67
C VAL A 101 35.96 37.96 -0.12
N GLN A 102 36.86 37.47 -0.97
CA GLN A 102 37.77 38.32 -1.73
C GLN A 102 37.04 39.21 -2.75
N ASP A 103 37.47 40.46 -2.90
CA ASP A 103 36.99 41.33 -3.96
C ASP A 103 37.45 40.83 -5.35
N PRO A 104 36.62 40.96 -6.40
CA PRO A 104 37.01 40.58 -7.75
C PRO A 104 38.16 41.44 -8.26
N CYS A 105 39.24 40.81 -8.73
CA CYS A 105 40.43 41.50 -9.23
C CYS A 105 40.17 42.20 -10.58
N VAL A 106 39.64 43.43 -10.53
CA VAL A 106 39.35 44.29 -11.70
C VAL A 106 40.58 45.05 -12.22
N GLU A 107 41.67 45.11 -11.46
CA GLU A 107 42.86 45.90 -11.80
C GLU A 107 43.56 45.47 -13.08
N LYS A 108 44.24 46.42 -13.74
CA LYS A 108 45.04 46.15 -14.95
C LYS A 108 46.35 45.43 -14.65
N ASP A 109 47.05 45.82 -13.58
CA ASP A 109 48.19 45.03 -13.08
C ASP A 109 47.68 44.01 -12.06
N LYS A 110 47.60 42.75 -12.49
CA LYS A 110 47.13 41.66 -11.63
C LYS A 110 48.01 41.40 -10.41
N ARG A 111 49.22 41.99 -10.32
CA ARG A 111 50.09 41.89 -9.14
C ARG A 111 49.67 42.81 -7.99
N THR A 112 48.79 43.79 -8.21
CA THR A 112 48.29 44.67 -7.15
C THR A 112 47.02 44.13 -6.47
N CYS A 113 46.42 43.06 -7.00
CA CYS A 113 45.31 42.38 -6.35
C CYS A 113 45.79 41.50 -5.21
N GLU A 114 44.99 41.46 -4.15
CA GLU A 114 45.13 40.50 -3.03
C GLU A 114 44.20 39.30 -3.27
N GLY A 115 44.35 38.24 -2.47
CA GLY A 115 43.64 36.97 -2.72
C GLY A 115 44.22 36.14 -3.88
N TYR A 116 43.33 35.41 -4.56
CA TYR A 116 43.65 34.25 -5.38
C TYR A 116 42.93 34.25 -6.74
N TYR A 117 43.45 33.43 -7.65
CA TYR A 117 42.76 33.04 -8.89
C TYR A 117 42.96 31.55 -9.15
N VAL A 118 42.02 30.95 -9.88
CA VAL A 118 42.15 29.60 -10.43
C VAL A 118 42.33 29.67 -11.93
N PHE A 119 43.04 28.68 -12.47
CA PHE A 119 43.11 28.41 -13.90
C PHE A 119 43.20 26.91 -14.10
N LYS A 120 42.54 26.39 -15.13
CA LYS A 120 42.65 24.98 -15.52
C LYS A 120 44.11 24.69 -15.89
N SER A 121 44.75 23.78 -15.15
CA SER A 121 46.12 23.33 -15.41
C SER A 121 46.14 22.13 -16.37
N ASP A 122 45.22 21.18 -16.21
CA ASP A 122 45.17 19.96 -17.02
C ASP A 122 43.75 19.36 -17.11
N SER A 123 43.58 18.30 -17.88
CA SER A 123 42.44 17.37 -17.78
C SER A 123 42.80 16.00 -18.33
N TYR A 124 42.55 14.96 -17.53
CA TYR A 124 42.85 13.56 -17.79
C TYR A 124 41.68 12.66 -17.39
N LEU A 125 41.66 11.43 -17.89
CA LEU A 125 40.73 10.41 -17.40
C LEU A 125 41.25 9.90 -16.06
N GLU A 126 40.37 9.79 -15.08
CA GLU A 126 40.66 9.27 -13.75
C GLU A 126 39.53 8.33 -13.33
N GLU A 127 39.81 7.38 -12.43
CA GLU A 127 38.83 6.46 -11.90
C GLU A 127 38.40 6.91 -10.50
N LYS A 128 37.09 6.93 -10.23
CA LYS A 128 36.56 7.10 -8.87
C LYS A 128 35.73 5.90 -8.43
N GLU A 129 35.86 5.56 -7.16
CA GLU A 129 35.07 4.53 -6.49
C GLU A 129 33.73 5.12 -6.05
N VAL A 130 32.63 4.54 -6.54
CA VAL A 130 31.26 4.91 -6.16
C VAL A 130 30.64 3.73 -5.41
N PRO A 131 30.21 3.90 -4.14
CA PRO A 131 29.49 2.85 -3.44
C PRO A 131 28.11 2.67 -4.07
N MET A 132 27.73 1.41 -4.31
CA MET A 132 26.43 1.00 -4.80
C MET A 132 25.82 0.05 -3.76
N GLU A 133 24.64 0.40 -3.28
CA GLU A 133 23.84 -0.44 -2.39
C GLU A 133 23.41 -1.72 -3.12
N LEU A 134 23.38 -2.85 -2.41
CA LEU A 134 22.97 -4.14 -2.95
C LEU A 134 21.61 -4.54 -2.38
N GLU A 135 20.79 -5.21 -3.18
CA GLU A 135 19.49 -5.74 -2.74
C GLU A 135 19.66 -6.62 -1.49
N PRO A 136 18.91 -6.34 -0.40
CA PRO A 136 19.04 -7.07 0.86
C PRO A 136 18.39 -8.44 0.81
N ALA A 137 18.81 -9.32 1.72
CA ALA A 137 18.03 -10.53 2.02
C ALA A 137 16.63 -10.13 2.50
N THR A 138 15.62 -10.94 2.15
CA THR A 138 14.22 -10.75 2.55
C THR A 138 13.68 -12.01 3.22
N ALA A 139 12.58 -11.89 3.96
CA ALA A 139 11.92 -13.01 4.59
C ALA A 139 10.41 -12.91 4.38
N TRP A 140 9.80 -14.04 4.03
CA TRP A 140 8.42 -14.13 3.59
C TRP A 140 7.63 -15.14 4.42
N VAL A 141 6.32 -14.91 4.59
CA VAL A 141 5.42 -15.79 5.35
C VAL A 141 4.41 -16.49 4.45
N SER A 142 4.23 -17.80 4.66
CA SER A 142 3.22 -18.64 4.01
C SER A 142 2.62 -19.67 4.99
N LEU A 143 1.58 -20.38 4.53
CA LEU A 143 1.00 -21.54 5.21
C LEU A 143 1.31 -22.83 4.43
N GLU A 144 1.41 -23.94 5.14
CA GLU A 144 1.40 -25.30 4.57
C GLU A 144 0.09 -26.03 4.90
N ASP A 145 -0.38 -26.83 3.94
CA ASP A 145 -1.58 -27.67 4.01
C ASP A 145 -2.88 -26.89 4.34
N CYS A 146 -2.99 -25.67 3.79
CA CYS A 146 -4.15 -24.79 3.90
C CYS A 146 -4.55 -24.25 2.51
N GLU A 147 -5.85 -24.22 2.22
CA GLU A 147 -6.40 -23.72 0.96
C GLU A 147 -7.07 -22.33 1.16
N PRO A 148 -6.85 -21.34 0.28
CA PRO A 148 -7.54 -20.06 0.35
C PRO A 148 -9.02 -20.21 -0.04
N VAL A 149 -9.95 -19.69 0.78
CA VAL A 149 -11.39 -19.79 0.54
C VAL A 149 -12.03 -18.39 0.54
N ALA A 150 -12.10 -17.78 -0.65
CA ALA A 150 -12.63 -16.43 -0.84
C ALA A 150 -14.09 -16.23 -0.39
N SER A 151 -14.91 -17.31 -0.35
CA SER A 151 -16.31 -17.23 0.10
C SER A 151 -16.48 -17.00 1.60
N VAL A 152 -15.44 -17.23 2.39
CA VAL A 152 -15.38 -16.94 3.84
C VAL A 152 -14.17 -16.07 4.21
N SER A 153 -13.48 -15.50 3.21
CA SER A 153 -12.35 -14.57 3.36
C SER A 153 -11.24 -15.05 4.30
N THR A 154 -10.91 -16.35 4.28
CA THR A 154 -9.91 -16.98 5.17
C THR A 154 -9.16 -18.11 4.45
N ASN A 155 -8.07 -18.61 5.04
CA ASN A 155 -7.45 -19.87 4.62
C ASN A 155 -7.97 -21.02 5.48
N VAL A 156 -8.37 -22.12 4.87
CA VAL A 156 -8.93 -23.30 5.56
C VAL A 156 -7.94 -24.46 5.52
N CYS A 157 -7.56 -24.96 6.68
CA CYS A 157 -6.66 -26.10 6.84
C CYS A 157 -7.42 -27.29 7.45
N GLU A 158 -7.27 -28.49 6.87
CA GLU A 158 -7.83 -29.74 7.44
C GLU A 158 -7.00 -30.26 8.62
N GLY A 159 -5.69 -29.96 8.61
CA GLY A 159 -4.75 -30.31 9.67
C GLY A 159 -4.50 -29.13 10.61
N LYS A 160 -3.69 -29.38 11.65
CA LYS A 160 -3.13 -28.27 12.44
C LYS A 160 -2.28 -27.37 11.53
N PRO A 161 -2.58 -26.08 11.43
CA PRO A 161 -1.86 -25.18 10.53
C PRO A 161 -0.38 -25.09 10.87
N THR A 162 0.44 -25.05 9.82
CA THR A 162 1.89 -24.84 9.91
C THR A 162 2.24 -23.51 9.26
N LEU A 163 2.80 -22.60 10.05
CA LEU A 163 3.35 -21.35 9.55
C LEU A 163 4.75 -21.61 9.00
N VAL A 164 5.04 -21.06 7.83
CA VAL A 164 6.35 -21.15 7.18
C VAL A 164 6.91 -19.76 6.95
N ILE A 165 8.09 -19.51 7.50
CA ILE A 165 8.92 -18.36 7.14
C ILE A 165 9.98 -18.83 6.15
N THR A 166 10.06 -18.20 4.98
CA THR A 166 11.03 -18.50 3.93
C THR A 166 11.95 -17.30 3.73
N GLY A 167 13.25 -17.50 3.90
CA GLY A 167 14.24 -16.47 3.58
C GLY A 167 14.58 -16.50 2.09
N GLN A 168 14.87 -15.34 1.51
CA GLN A 168 15.30 -15.19 0.12
C GLN A 168 16.53 -14.28 0.06
N GLU A 169 17.59 -14.76 -0.60
CA GLU A 169 18.80 -14.01 -0.86
C GLU A 169 18.86 -13.68 -2.37
N PRO A 170 18.84 -12.39 -2.77
CA PRO A 170 18.89 -12.01 -4.19
C PRO A 170 20.29 -12.16 -4.82
N LEU A 171 21.38 -12.18 -4.05
CA LEU A 171 22.74 -12.26 -4.57
C LEU A 171 23.13 -13.71 -4.93
N GLN A 172 23.66 -13.92 -6.15
CA GLN A 172 23.89 -15.26 -6.72
C GLN A 172 24.93 -16.12 -5.97
N ASP A 173 25.92 -15.48 -5.35
CA ASP A 173 27.02 -16.14 -4.62
C ASP A 173 26.73 -16.25 -3.10
N GLU A 174 25.59 -15.74 -2.63
CA GLU A 174 25.19 -15.72 -1.23
C GLU A 174 23.97 -16.64 -0.95
N SER A 175 23.69 -16.91 0.32
CA SER A 175 22.58 -17.77 0.73
C SER A 175 22.08 -17.46 2.14
N ILE A 176 20.82 -17.83 2.43
CA ILE A 176 20.24 -17.69 3.76
C ILE A 176 20.80 -18.74 4.72
N THR A 177 21.37 -18.28 5.83
CA THR A 177 22.02 -19.11 6.85
C THR A 177 21.10 -19.48 8.02
N ARG A 178 20.20 -18.57 8.40
CA ARG A 178 19.32 -18.70 9.58
C ARG A 178 18.10 -17.78 9.41
N ILE A 179 16.99 -18.19 9.99
CA ILE A 179 15.79 -17.36 10.17
C ILE A 179 15.50 -17.29 11.65
N GLU A 180 15.23 -16.09 12.14
CA GLU A 180 14.83 -15.83 13.52
C GLU A 180 13.56 -15.00 13.57
N GLY A 181 12.90 -15.04 14.72
CA GLY A 181 11.69 -14.26 14.94
C GLY A 181 11.09 -14.48 16.32
N LYS A 182 9.90 -13.93 16.51
CA LYS A 182 9.06 -14.18 17.68
C LYS A 182 7.63 -14.46 17.23
N TYR A 183 7.00 -15.50 17.77
CA TYR A 183 5.58 -15.78 17.60
C TYR A 183 4.87 -15.49 18.93
N ASN A 184 4.01 -14.47 18.96
CA ASN A 184 3.37 -13.97 20.19
C ASN A 184 4.37 -13.67 21.33
N GLY A 185 5.56 -13.14 20.97
CA GLY A 185 6.66 -12.86 21.89
C GLY A 185 7.58 -14.05 22.23
N GLU A 186 7.17 -15.30 21.97
CA GLU A 186 8.03 -16.48 22.15
C GLU A 186 9.03 -16.60 20.98
N PRO A 187 10.35 -16.68 21.23
CA PRO A 187 11.35 -16.67 20.17
C PRO A 187 11.41 -18.00 19.40
N PHE A 188 11.69 -17.91 18.10
CA PHE A 188 12.06 -19.05 17.26
C PHE A 188 13.36 -18.79 16.49
N ASP A 189 14.12 -19.85 16.26
CA ASP A 189 15.36 -19.90 15.48
C ASP A 189 15.33 -21.18 14.63
N CYS A 190 15.53 -21.03 13.33
CA CYS A 190 15.69 -22.13 12.39
C CYS A 190 16.95 -21.93 11.54
N GLY A 191 17.85 -22.91 11.54
CA GLY A 191 18.99 -22.95 10.63
C GLY A 191 18.57 -23.24 9.18
N GLY A 192 19.09 -22.43 8.25
CA GLY A 192 18.80 -22.51 6.81
C GLY A 192 17.66 -21.60 6.34
N THR A 193 17.16 -21.90 5.13
CA THR A 193 16.26 -21.04 4.34
C THR A 193 14.78 -21.13 4.73
N TYR A 194 14.40 -22.07 5.61
CA TYR A 194 12.99 -22.29 6.00
C TYR A 194 12.88 -22.44 7.51
N CYS A 195 11.92 -21.74 8.11
CA CYS A 195 11.48 -21.97 9.47
C CYS A 195 10.01 -22.40 9.47
N LYS A 196 9.73 -23.57 10.06
CA LYS A 196 8.39 -24.19 10.01
C LYS A 196 7.95 -24.59 11.40
N PHE A 197 6.78 -24.14 11.83
CA PHE A 197 6.22 -24.52 13.13
C PHE A 197 4.70 -24.56 13.11
N GLN A 198 4.12 -25.46 13.91
CA GLN A 198 2.68 -25.54 14.09
C GLN A 198 2.21 -24.37 14.96
N ILE A 199 1.21 -23.65 14.48
CA ILE A 199 0.54 -22.58 15.22
C ILE A 199 -0.71 -23.12 15.93
N VAL A 200 -1.14 -22.44 16.98
CA VAL A 200 -2.26 -22.84 17.85
C VAL A 200 -3.38 -21.82 17.76
N GLU A 201 -4.57 -22.17 18.26
CA GLU A 201 -5.73 -21.27 18.32
C GLU A 201 -5.39 -19.97 19.08
N THR A 202 -5.79 -18.82 18.53
CA THR A 202 -5.49 -17.49 19.05
C THR A 202 -6.76 -16.70 19.44
N GLY A 203 -6.58 -15.45 19.89
CA GLY A 203 -7.69 -14.51 20.13
C GLY A 203 -8.42 -14.09 18.84
N PRO A 204 -9.55 -13.37 18.93
CA PRO A 204 -10.18 -12.74 17.76
C PRO A 204 -9.27 -11.73 17.05
N GLU A 205 -8.37 -11.08 17.79
CA GLU A 205 -7.38 -10.12 17.27
C GLU A 205 -6.09 -10.77 16.73
N GLY A 206 -6.01 -12.11 16.71
CA GLY A 206 -4.80 -12.83 16.35
C GLY A 206 -3.65 -12.69 17.37
N VAL A 207 -2.41 -12.85 16.89
CA VAL A 207 -1.16 -12.61 17.62
C VAL A 207 -0.10 -12.03 16.67
N PRO A 208 0.83 -11.17 17.18
CA PRO A 208 1.92 -10.64 16.37
C PRO A 208 2.99 -11.70 16.11
N VAL A 209 3.60 -11.61 14.94
CA VAL A 209 4.79 -12.37 14.53
C VAL A 209 5.83 -11.41 13.99
N GLU A 210 7.02 -11.43 14.57
CA GLU A 210 8.20 -10.70 14.07
C GLU A 210 9.14 -11.71 13.41
N PHE A 211 9.76 -11.41 12.27
CA PHE A 211 10.68 -12.33 11.60
C PHE A 211 11.71 -11.63 10.69
N TRP A 212 12.89 -12.24 10.57
CA TRP A 212 14.00 -11.79 9.72
C TRP A 212 14.91 -12.96 9.32
N SER A 213 15.74 -12.76 8.30
CA SER A 213 16.69 -13.76 7.79
C SER A 213 18.13 -13.25 7.77
N TYR A 214 19.10 -14.13 8.03
CA TYR A 214 20.53 -13.84 7.96
C TYR A 214 21.16 -14.38 6.68
N SER A 215 22.04 -13.60 6.07
CA SER A 215 22.79 -13.99 4.86
C SER A 215 24.19 -14.51 5.16
N THR A 216 24.79 -15.27 4.24
CA THR A 216 26.23 -15.55 4.22
C THR A 216 27.08 -14.30 3.98
N TYR A 217 26.50 -13.22 3.42
CA TYR A 217 27.17 -11.93 3.24
C TYR A 217 27.63 -11.32 4.57
N GLY A 218 26.96 -11.66 5.68
CA GLY A 218 27.29 -11.24 7.04
C GLY A 218 26.29 -10.28 7.68
N ASP A 219 25.20 -9.95 6.99
CA ASP A 219 24.13 -9.05 7.41
C ASP A 219 22.79 -9.81 7.62
N SER A 220 21.71 -9.04 7.82
CA SER A 220 20.35 -9.58 7.90
C SER A 220 19.37 -8.78 7.04
N SER A 221 18.20 -9.34 6.79
CA SER A 221 17.05 -8.55 6.37
C SER A 221 16.68 -7.51 7.44
N VAL A 222 15.78 -6.59 7.08
CA VAL A 222 14.99 -5.85 8.07
C VAL A 222 14.09 -6.81 8.88
N VAL A 223 13.55 -6.33 10.00
CA VAL A 223 12.48 -7.05 10.73
C VAL A 223 11.16 -6.83 10.01
N TYR A 224 10.54 -7.92 9.56
CA TYR A 224 9.19 -7.94 9.04
C TYR A 224 8.20 -8.30 10.16
N THR A 225 6.94 -7.94 9.95
CA THR A 225 5.85 -8.23 10.88
C THR A 225 4.67 -8.88 10.17
N ALA A 226 3.92 -9.67 10.92
CA ALA A 226 2.61 -10.17 10.53
C ALA A 226 1.68 -10.21 11.75
N GLN A 227 0.37 -10.11 11.52
CA GLN A 227 -0.64 -10.57 12.47
C GLN A 227 -1.16 -11.93 12.01
N VAL A 228 -1.28 -12.89 12.93
CA VAL A 228 -1.76 -14.25 12.61
C VAL A 228 -2.94 -14.62 13.51
N ARG A 229 -4.11 -14.81 12.90
CA ARG A 229 -5.30 -15.32 13.58
C ARG A 229 -5.52 -16.79 13.22
N VAL A 230 -5.78 -17.60 14.23
CA VAL A 230 -6.07 -19.03 14.09
C VAL A 230 -7.33 -19.33 14.87
N LYS A 231 -8.39 -19.78 14.18
CA LYS A 231 -9.65 -20.17 14.79
C LYS A 231 -10.01 -21.58 14.41
N LYS A 232 -10.40 -22.36 15.41
CA LYS A 232 -10.95 -23.69 15.19
C LYS A 232 -12.45 -23.56 14.96
N VAL A 233 -12.93 -24.04 13.81
CA VAL A 233 -14.33 -23.96 13.42
C VAL A 233 -14.93 -25.36 13.37
N ASP A 234 -16.13 -25.49 13.94
CA ASP A 234 -16.96 -26.69 13.86
C ASP A 234 -18.06 -26.41 12.84
N GLU A 235 -17.90 -26.94 11.61
CA GLU A 235 -18.89 -26.82 10.54
C GLU A 235 -20.01 -27.88 10.65
N GLY A 236 -20.05 -28.63 11.76
CA GLY A 236 -21.07 -29.65 12.03
C GLY A 236 -20.69 -31.07 11.56
N ASP A 237 -19.47 -31.27 11.05
CA ASP A 237 -18.92 -32.62 10.83
C ASP A 237 -18.19 -33.10 12.12
N PRO A 238 -18.65 -34.16 12.79
CA PRO A 238 -18.01 -34.66 14.01
C PRO A 238 -16.66 -35.35 13.76
N ASP A 239 -16.36 -35.74 12.52
CA ASP A 239 -15.14 -36.44 12.13
C ASP A 239 -14.09 -35.51 11.48
N GLN A 240 -14.46 -34.28 11.07
CA GLN A 240 -13.55 -33.30 10.45
C GLN A 240 -13.55 -31.94 11.19
N LEU A 241 -12.36 -31.45 11.56
CA LEU A 241 -12.17 -30.19 12.27
C LEU A 241 -11.42 -29.20 11.38
N TYR A 242 -12.05 -28.07 11.06
CA TYR A 242 -11.45 -27.04 10.21
C TYR A 242 -10.70 -26.00 11.04
N TRP A 243 -9.57 -25.55 10.52
CA TRP A 243 -8.80 -24.43 11.06
C TRP A 243 -8.87 -23.27 10.08
N TYR A 244 -9.49 -22.17 10.49
CA TYR A 244 -9.49 -20.92 9.76
C TYR A 244 -8.25 -20.14 10.17
N VAL A 245 -7.46 -19.71 9.19
CA VAL A 245 -6.20 -19.01 9.41
C VAL A 245 -6.14 -17.77 8.55
N ASP A 246 -5.99 -16.63 9.21
CA ASP A 246 -5.89 -15.33 8.59
C ASP A 246 -4.51 -14.75 8.92
N ILE A 247 -3.85 -14.18 7.91
CA ILE A 247 -2.52 -13.60 8.05
C ILE A 247 -2.56 -12.22 7.42
N LEU A 248 -2.19 -11.19 8.19
CA LEU A 248 -1.99 -9.85 7.67
C LEU A 248 -0.50 -9.55 7.62
N SER A 249 0.06 -9.33 6.43
CA SER A 249 1.48 -9.01 6.26
C SER A 249 1.80 -8.55 4.84
N SER A 250 2.63 -7.50 4.72
CA SER A 250 3.25 -7.12 3.45
C SER A 250 4.23 -8.17 2.89
N GLN A 251 4.52 -9.24 3.64
CA GLN A 251 5.36 -10.37 3.22
C GLN A 251 4.57 -11.68 3.09
N TRP A 252 3.24 -11.62 2.95
CA TRP A 252 2.40 -12.79 2.67
C TRP A 252 2.63 -13.31 1.23
N MET A 253 2.93 -14.60 1.08
CA MET A 253 3.10 -15.26 -0.23
C MET A 253 1.88 -16.05 -0.72
N GLY A 254 0.87 -16.25 0.14
CA GLY A 254 -0.36 -16.94 -0.28
C GLY A 254 -1.28 -16.03 -1.10
N GLN A 255 -2.37 -16.59 -1.61
CA GLN A 255 -3.41 -15.79 -2.24
C GLN A 255 -4.03 -14.83 -1.22
N SER A 256 -4.26 -13.57 -1.61
CA SER A 256 -5.10 -12.68 -0.80
C SER A 256 -6.55 -13.12 -0.92
N VAL A 257 -7.25 -13.18 0.21
CA VAL A 257 -8.67 -13.58 0.30
C VAL A 257 -9.56 -12.46 0.87
N ALA A 258 -8.95 -11.31 1.19
CA ALA A 258 -9.59 -10.16 1.81
C ALA A 258 -8.79 -8.89 1.52
N THR A 259 -9.00 -8.27 0.36
CA THR A 259 -8.33 -6.99 0.05
C THR A 259 -8.66 -5.93 1.10
N CYS A 260 -7.70 -5.03 1.32
CA CYS A 260 -7.70 -3.97 2.33
C CYS A 260 -7.54 -4.44 3.79
N ALA A 261 -7.71 -5.74 4.11
CA ALA A 261 -7.49 -6.27 5.46
C ALA A 261 -6.08 -5.94 5.98
N ASP A 262 -5.06 -6.13 5.15
CA ASP A 262 -3.66 -5.76 5.43
C ASP A 262 -3.51 -4.24 5.66
N SER A 263 -4.06 -3.43 4.75
CA SER A 263 -3.94 -1.96 4.79
C SER A 263 -4.68 -1.32 5.96
N TRP A 264 -5.68 -2.02 6.51
CA TRP A 264 -6.41 -1.62 7.70
C TRP A 264 -5.91 -2.29 8.98
N ASN A 265 -5.00 -3.27 8.87
CA ASN A 265 -4.58 -4.15 9.97
C ASN A 265 -5.78 -4.76 10.72
N VAL A 266 -6.77 -5.26 9.98
CA VAL A 266 -8.02 -5.81 10.54
C VAL A 266 -8.43 -7.11 9.86
N PHE A 267 -8.76 -8.12 10.65
CA PHE A 267 -9.25 -9.38 10.11
C PHE A 267 -10.75 -9.31 9.75
N PRO A 268 -11.20 -9.98 8.68
CA PRO A 268 -12.62 -10.27 8.46
C PRO A 268 -13.27 -10.98 9.66
N PRO A 269 -14.60 -10.98 9.83
CA PRO A 269 -15.24 -11.73 10.90
C PRO A 269 -14.95 -13.23 10.85
N VAL A 270 -14.84 -13.89 12.01
CA VAL A 270 -14.65 -15.35 12.09
C VAL A 270 -15.92 -16.05 11.60
N GLY A 271 -15.79 -16.94 10.62
CA GLY A 271 -16.93 -17.50 9.89
C GLY A 271 -17.23 -16.80 8.56
N GLY A 272 -16.47 -15.76 8.21
CA GLY A 272 -16.63 -14.97 6.99
C GLY A 272 -17.40 -13.67 7.23
N PRO A 273 -17.27 -12.69 6.31
CA PRO A 273 -18.02 -11.44 6.36
C PRO A 273 -19.49 -11.66 5.93
N PRO A 274 -20.38 -10.65 6.10
CA PRO A 274 -21.75 -10.70 5.58
C PRO A 274 -21.80 -10.97 4.07
N GLU A 275 -22.93 -11.51 3.58
CA GLU A 275 -23.06 -11.99 2.20
C GLU A 275 -22.58 -10.97 1.14
N TRP A 276 -22.95 -9.69 1.25
CA TRP A 276 -22.54 -8.64 0.31
C TRP A 276 -21.01 -8.42 0.20
N LEU A 277 -20.23 -8.93 1.16
CA LEU A 277 -18.76 -8.94 1.18
C LEU A 277 -18.14 -10.31 0.89
N THR A 278 -18.90 -11.26 0.31
CA THR A 278 -18.38 -12.58 -0.08
C THR A 278 -18.12 -12.70 -1.59
N THR A 279 -17.21 -13.60 -1.96
CA THR A 279 -17.00 -14.08 -3.33
C THR A 279 -17.48 -15.53 -3.43
N PRO A 280 -18.54 -15.85 -4.20
CA PRO A 280 -19.04 -17.21 -4.32
C PRO A 280 -18.09 -18.09 -5.12
N LYS A 281 -18.35 -19.41 -5.15
CA LYS A 281 -17.46 -20.37 -5.84
C LYS A 281 -17.78 -20.49 -7.32
N GLN A 282 -19.00 -20.20 -7.75
CA GLN A 282 -19.45 -20.25 -9.14
C GLN A 282 -20.16 -18.95 -9.52
N SER A 283 -20.06 -18.54 -10.79
CA SER A 283 -20.60 -17.26 -11.25
C SER A 283 -22.13 -17.23 -11.26
N GLU A 284 -22.79 -18.38 -11.43
CA GLU A 284 -24.25 -18.50 -11.34
C GLU A 284 -24.80 -18.12 -9.96
N GLU A 285 -23.98 -18.12 -8.91
CA GLU A 285 -24.35 -17.66 -7.56
C GLU A 285 -24.40 -16.12 -7.43
N LEU A 286 -23.86 -15.38 -8.42
CA LEU A 286 -24.01 -13.92 -8.56
C LEU A 286 -25.26 -13.53 -9.36
N SER A 287 -25.87 -14.48 -10.07
CA SER A 287 -26.95 -14.18 -11.00
C SER A 287 -28.22 -13.71 -10.30
N SER A 288 -28.87 -12.70 -10.87
CA SER A 288 -30.07 -12.05 -10.34
C SER A 288 -31.12 -11.82 -11.43
N ASP A 289 -32.39 -11.67 -11.04
CA ASP A 289 -33.51 -11.42 -11.96
C ASP A 289 -34.17 -10.05 -11.74
N ILE A 290 -33.42 -9.11 -11.16
CA ILE A 290 -33.93 -7.81 -10.73
C ILE A 290 -34.47 -7.04 -11.93
N PRO A 291 -35.73 -6.56 -11.89
CA PRO A 291 -36.37 -5.88 -13.01
C PRO A 291 -35.96 -4.40 -13.04
N TYR A 292 -34.73 -4.16 -13.50
CA TYR A 292 -34.13 -2.84 -13.63
C TYR A 292 -34.84 -1.96 -14.67
N THR A 293 -35.47 -0.87 -14.23
CA THR A 293 -36.30 -0.01 -15.09
C THR A 293 -35.49 0.86 -16.06
N TYR A 294 -34.25 1.22 -15.71
CA TYR A 294 -33.35 1.95 -16.60
C TYR A 294 -32.78 1.04 -17.69
N LEU A 295 -32.27 -0.14 -17.29
CA LEU A 295 -31.80 -1.17 -18.21
C LEU A 295 -32.90 -1.59 -19.20
N ALA A 296 -34.11 -1.89 -18.70
CA ALA A 296 -35.28 -2.20 -19.52
C ALA A 296 -35.51 -1.14 -20.60
N ALA A 297 -35.46 0.15 -20.25
CA ALA A 297 -35.69 1.22 -21.20
C ALA A 297 -34.60 1.30 -22.28
N ASN A 298 -33.34 1.05 -21.92
CA ASN A 298 -32.24 1.04 -22.90
C ASN A 298 -32.34 -0.18 -23.83
N LEU A 299 -32.61 -1.37 -23.31
CA LEU A 299 -32.82 -2.58 -24.11
C LEU A 299 -34.00 -2.43 -25.09
N ILE A 300 -35.10 -1.77 -24.67
CA ILE A 300 -36.22 -1.44 -25.56
C ILE A 300 -35.80 -0.41 -26.63
N LYS A 301 -35.13 0.69 -26.24
CA LYS A 301 -34.69 1.75 -27.17
C LYS A 301 -33.73 1.24 -28.23
N GLN A 302 -32.86 0.28 -27.89
CA GLN A 302 -31.94 -0.36 -28.82
C GLN A 302 -32.56 -1.54 -29.59
N GLY A 303 -33.85 -1.85 -29.39
CA GLY A 303 -34.56 -2.90 -30.11
C GLY A 303 -34.22 -4.33 -29.68
N VAL A 304 -33.55 -4.53 -28.54
CA VAL A 304 -33.29 -5.86 -27.94
C VAL A 304 -34.60 -6.47 -27.43
N ALA A 305 -35.48 -5.65 -26.87
CA ALA A 305 -36.79 -6.05 -26.36
C ALA A 305 -37.92 -5.36 -27.15
N ASP A 306 -38.84 -6.14 -27.70
CA ASP A 306 -40.04 -5.62 -28.38
C ASP A 306 -41.14 -5.27 -27.37
N ALA A 307 -41.26 -3.98 -27.07
CA ALA A 307 -42.36 -3.41 -26.29
C ALA A 307 -43.35 -2.60 -27.15
N SER A 308 -43.42 -2.85 -28.47
CA SER A 308 -44.32 -2.13 -29.40
C SER A 308 -45.81 -2.29 -29.09
N ALA A 309 -46.19 -3.38 -28.40
CA ALA A 309 -47.54 -3.61 -27.91
C ALA A 309 -47.88 -2.83 -26.61
N CYS A 310 -46.89 -2.24 -25.96
CA CYS A 310 -47.08 -1.50 -24.71
C CYS A 310 -47.44 -0.02 -24.93
N PRO A 311 -48.16 0.61 -23.99
CA PRO A 311 -48.34 2.06 -23.96
C PRO A 311 -46.99 2.77 -24.07
N ASP A 312 -46.93 3.82 -24.89
CA ASP A 312 -45.74 4.63 -25.16
C ASP A 312 -44.49 3.81 -25.59
N GLY A 313 -44.71 2.64 -26.22
CA GLY A 313 -43.63 1.73 -26.61
C GLY A 313 -42.89 1.11 -25.41
N GLY A 314 -43.54 1.06 -24.24
CA GLY A 314 -42.97 0.50 -23.00
C GLY A 314 -42.09 1.47 -22.20
N VAL A 315 -41.86 2.70 -22.65
CA VAL A 315 -40.99 3.68 -21.99
C VAL A 315 -41.80 4.84 -21.42
N SER A 316 -41.57 5.18 -20.16
CA SER A 316 -42.20 6.31 -19.48
C SER A 316 -41.55 7.65 -19.87
N PRO A 317 -42.27 8.79 -19.79
CA PRO A 317 -41.69 10.11 -20.05
C PRO A 317 -40.46 10.48 -19.19
N GLY A 318 -40.29 9.84 -18.03
CA GLY A 318 -39.11 9.95 -17.16
C GLY A 318 -37.90 9.11 -17.60
N GLY A 319 -37.89 8.54 -18.81
CA GLY A 319 -36.74 7.85 -19.40
C GLY A 319 -36.61 6.36 -19.08
N GLY A 320 -37.13 5.90 -17.95
CA GLY A 320 -37.21 4.48 -17.54
C GLY A 320 -38.45 3.74 -18.09
N ALA A 321 -38.45 2.41 -18.04
CA ALA A 321 -39.55 1.59 -18.55
C ALA A 321 -40.82 1.72 -17.70
N ASN A 322 -42.00 1.60 -18.34
CA ASN A 322 -43.26 1.38 -17.64
C ASN A 322 -43.46 -0.11 -17.35
N GLN A 323 -44.45 -0.47 -16.53
CA GLN A 323 -44.68 -1.87 -16.12
C GLN A 323 -44.79 -2.85 -17.30
N CYS A 324 -45.47 -2.46 -18.38
CA CYS A 324 -45.61 -3.31 -19.57
C CYS A 324 -44.26 -3.49 -20.29
N GLY A 325 -43.50 -2.41 -20.48
CA GLY A 325 -42.15 -2.48 -21.06
C GLY A 325 -41.20 -3.32 -20.21
N LEU A 326 -41.31 -3.21 -18.89
CA LEU A 326 -40.50 -3.97 -17.93
C LEU A 326 -40.78 -5.47 -18.01
N GLU A 327 -42.06 -5.86 -18.14
CA GLU A 327 -42.47 -7.24 -18.37
C GLU A 327 -42.02 -7.76 -19.75
N ALA A 328 -42.17 -6.96 -20.81
CA ALA A 328 -41.75 -7.31 -22.17
C ALA A 328 -40.23 -7.49 -22.29
N ALA A 329 -39.45 -6.65 -21.58
CA ALA A 329 -38.00 -6.71 -21.58
C ALA A 329 -37.40 -7.72 -20.60
N ARG A 330 -38.20 -8.36 -19.72
CA ARG A 330 -37.69 -9.20 -18.62
C ARG A 330 -36.68 -10.28 -19.06
N PRO A 331 -36.85 -11.04 -20.16
CA PRO A 331 -35.85 -12.01 -20.59
C PRO A 331 -34.49 -11.36 -20.93
N ALA A 332 -34.51 -10.25 -21.67
CA ALA A 332 -33.30 -9.52 -22.04
C ALA A 332 -32.63 -8.84 -20.84
N ILE A 333 -33.40 -8.42 -19.83
CA ILE A 333 -32.88 -7.88 -18.56
C ILE A 333 -32.12 -8.95 -17.78
N ILE A 334 -32.63 -10.18 -17.73
CA ILE A 334 -31.96 -11.30 -17.02
C ILE A 334 -30.67 -11.72 -17.75
N GLU A 335 -30.71 -11.81 -19.09
CA GLU A 335 -29.53 -12.11 -19.90
C GLU A 335 -28.47 -11.01 -19.75
N TRP A 336 -28.86 -9.74 -19.92
CA TRP A 336 -27.92 -8.62 -19.89
C TRP A 336 -27.28 -8.37 -18.53
N GLN A 337 -28.04 -8.47 -17.42
CA GLN A 337 -27.50 -8.16 -16.09
C GLN A 337 -26.50 -9.21 -15.60
N ASN A 338 -26.55 -10.43 -16.13
CA ASN A 338 -25.73 -11.57 -15.69
C ASN A 338 -24.63 -11.97 -16.67
N GLN A 339 -24.57 -11.38 -17.87
CA GLN A 339 -23.50 -11.67 -18.85
C GLN A 339 -22.09 -11.38 -18.30
N PHE A 340 -21.98 -10.48 -17.31
CA PHE A 340 -20.72 -10.10 -16.68
C PHE A 340 -20.32 -10.98 -15.48
N ASP A 341 -21.16 -11.92 -15.03
CA ASP A 341 -20.97 -12.65 -13.75
C ASP A 341 -19.65 -13.43 -13.71
N GLY A 342 -19.27 -14.08 -14.82
CA GLY A 342 -18.00 -14.78 -14.92
C GLY A 342 -16.78 -13.87 -14.82
N LEU A 343 -16.85 -12.68 -15.42
CA LEU A 343 -15.77 -11.68 -15.37
C LEU A 343 -15.71 -10.99 -14.01
N ILE A 344 -16.86 -10.68 -13.39
CA ILE A 344 -16.92 -10.16 -12.02
C ILE A 344 -16.28 -11.14 -11.06
N LEU A 345 -16.56 -12.44 -11.19
CA LEU A 345 -15.95 -13.48 -10.35
C LEU A 345 -14.42 -13.55 -10.54
N SER A 346 -13.91 -13.67 -11.76
CA SER A 346 -12.46 -13.76 -11.97
C SER A 346 -11.72 -12.49 -11.56
N THR A 347 -12.27 -11.30 -11.86
CA THR A 347 -11.71 -10.02 -11.42
C THR A 347 -11.70 -9.90 -9.89
N ALA A 348 -12.74 -10.39 -9.21
CA ALA A 348 -12.84 -10.44 -7.75
C ALA A 348 -11.78 -11.36 -7.14
N GLU A 349 -11.53 -12.54 -7.73
CA GLU A 349 -10.51 -13.49 -7.28
C GLU A 349 -9.08 -12.96 -7.51
N GLU A 350 -8.82 -12.31 -8.65
CA GLU A 350 -7.52 -11.73 -9.01
C GLU A 350 -7.16 -10.50 -8.15
N ASN A 351 -8.15 -9.71 -7.75
CA ASN A 351 -7.96 -8.47 -6.97
C ASN A 351 -8.35 -8.61 -5.48
N ALA A 352 -8.80 -9.80 -5.07
CA ALA A 352 -9.37 -10.12 -3.75
C ALA A 352 -10.43 -9.12 -3.22
N ILE A 353 -11.14 -8.44 -4.13
CA ILE A 353 -12.31 -7.60 -3.86
C ILE A 353 -13.55 -8.51 -3.87
N PRO A 354 -14.52 -8.38 -2.94
CA PRO A 354 -15.70 -9.24 -2.95
C PRO A 354 -16.53 -9.15 -4.25
N ALA A 355 -16.82 -10.29 -4.86
CA ALA A 355 -17.58 -10.34 -6.12
C ALA A 355 -19.02 -9.82 -5.97
N ARG A 356 -19.67 -10.10 -4.83
CA ARG A 356 -21.02 -9.56 -4.54
C ARG A 356 -21.01 -8.04 -4.35
N LEU A 357 -19.95 -7.47 -3.79
CA LEU A 357 -19.76 -6.02 -3.69
C LEU A 357 -19.68 -5.38 -5.09
N LEU A 358 -18.88 -5.93 -6.01
CA LEU A 358 -18.79 -5.44 -7.39
C LEU A 358 -20.12 -5.60 -8.15
N LYS A 359 -20.80 -6.73 -7.99
CA LYS A 359 -22.13 -6.97 -8.58
C LYS A 359 -23.15 -5.94 -8.07
N ASN A 360 -23.20 -5.70 -6.76
CA ASN A 360 -24.11 -4.72 -6.14
C ASN A 360 -23.75 -3.27 -6.52
N LEU A 361 -22.47 -2.96 -6.68
CA LEU A 361 -21.99 -1.68 -7.18
C LEU A 361 -22.54 -1.39 -8.59
N PHE A 362 -22.34 -2.29 -9.55
CA PHE A 362 -22.81 -2.10 -10.93
C PHE A 362 -24.34 -2.11 -11.06
N ALA A 363 -25.01 -2.91 -10.22
CA ALA A 363 -26.46 -2.86 -10.04
C ALA A 363 -26.94 -1.46 -9.61
N ARG A 364 -26.22 -0.83 -8.66
CA ARG A 364 -26.62 0.45 -8.08
C ARG A 364 -26.28 1.66 -8.94
N GLU A 365 -25.14 1.61 -9.63
CA GLU A 365 -24.59 2.71 -10.43
C GLU A 365 -25.23 2.79 -11.82
N SER A 366 -25.17 1.71 -12.60
CA SER A 366 -25.57 1.71 -14.00
C SER A 366 -26.79 0.84 -14.31
N GLN A 367 -27.25 0.03 -13.33
CA GLN A 367 -28.16 -1.09 -13.57
C GLN A 367 -27.63 -2.00 -14.70
N PHE A 368 -26.31 -2.22 -14.72
CA PHE A 368 -25.57 -2.94 -15.75
C PHE A 368 -25.59 -2.32 -17.17
N TRP A 369 -26.02 -1.07 -17.36
CA TRP A 369 -25.95 -0.40 -18.66
C TRP A 369 -24.66 0.46 -18.78
N PRO A 370 -23.62 0.01 -19.51
CA PRO A 370 -22.27 0.62 -19.43
C PRO A 370 -22.11 1.94 -20.22
N GLY A 371 -23.16 2.41 -20.88
CA GLY A 371 -23.16 3.66 -21.64
C GLY A 371 -23.44 4.90 -20.77
N LEU A 372 -23.35 6.08 -21.37
CA LEU A 372 -23.60 7.37 -20.70
C LEU A 372 -25.02 7.47 -20.10
N TYR A 373 -25.10 7.82 -18.81
CA TYR A 373 -26.34 8.27 -18.20
C TYR A 373 -26.72 9.68 -18.69
N GLN A 374 -28.02 9.99 -18.78
CA GLN A 374 -28.49 11.22 -19.43
C GLN A 374 -28.06 12.49 -18.71
N GLY A 375 -26.99 13.14 -19.21
CA GLY A 375 -26.45 14.39 -18.67
C GLY A 375 -25.39 14.21 -17.58
N ALA A 376 -24.97 12.98 -17.28
CA ALA A 376 -23.83 12.71 -16.40
C ALA A 376 -22.51 12.85 -17.17
N VAL A 377 -21.42 13.13 -16.44
CA VAL A 377 -20.04 13.07 -16.95
C VAL A 377 -19.46 11.65 -16.76
N ASP A 378 -20.18 10.83 -16.00
CA ASP A 378 -19.73 9.60 -15.40
C ASP A 378 -19.99 8.40 -16.34
N VAL A 379 -19.10 7.41 -16.34
CA VAL A 379 -19.01 6.42 -17.46
C VAL A 379 -18.68 4.99 -17.01
N GLY A 380 -19.13 4.00 -17.79
CA GLY A 380 -18.90 2.58 -17.51
C GLY A 380 -19.83 2.00 -16.44
N LEU A 381 -19.66 0.71 -16.11
CA LEU A 381 -20.58 -0.03 -15.24
C LEU A 381 -20.71 0.54 -13.81
N GLY A 382 -19.64 1.14 -13.28
CA GLY A 382 -19.58 1.80 -11.97
C GLY A 382 -19.56 3.33 -12.01
N GLN A 383 -19.82 3.95 -13.18
CA GLN A 383 -19.89 5.42 -13.35
C GLN A 383 -18.64 6.18 -12.86
N LEU A 384 -17.48 5.93 -13.51
CA LEU A 384 -16.20 6.57 -13.16
C LEU A 384 -16.20 8.06 -13.55
N THR A 385 -15.68 8.90 -12.65
CA THR A 385 -15.48 10.35 -12.85
C THR A 385 -13.99 10.68 -12.96
N GLU A 386 -13.61 11.88 -13.41
CA GLU A 386 -12.19 12.29 -13.35
C GLU A 386 -11.64 12.26 -11.90
N ASN A 387 -12.43 12.60 -10.89
CA ASN A 387 -12.00 12.52 -9.48
C ASN A 387 -11.88 11.06 -8.98
N GLY A 388 -12.74 10.17 -9.48
CA GLY A 388 -12.62 8.73 -9.23
C GLY A 388 -11.37 8.14 -9.90
N ALA A 389 -11.04 8.61 -11.11
CA ALA A 389 -9.80 8.26 -11.80
C ALA A 389 -8.56 8.80 -11.06
N ASP A 390 -8.60 10.04 -10.55
CA ASP A 390 -7.55 10.61 -9.68
C ASP A 390 -7.30 9.71 -8.46
N THR A 391 -8.38 9.36 -7.75
CA THR A 391 -8.35 8.48 -6.59
C THR A 391 -7.78 7.10 -6.95
N THR A 392 -8.19 6.54 -8.09
CA THR A 392 -7.73 5.23 -8.57
C THR A 392 -6.23 5.23 -8.86
N LEU A 393 -5.72 6.25 -9.55
CA LEU A 393 -4.32 6.36 -9.94
C LEU A 393 -3.41 6.77 -8.78
N PHE A 394 -3.91 7.53 -7.81
CA PHE A 394 -3.16 7.95 -6.62
C PHE A 394 -3.02 6.82 -5.60
N TRP A 395 -4.11 6.10 -5.28
CA TRP A 395 -4.13 5.15 -4.15
C TRP A 395 -3.85 3.69 -4.55
N ASN A 396 -3.70 3.41 -5.85
CA ASN A 396 -3.40 2.06 -6.34
C ASN A 396 -2.15 2.08 -7.24
N ASP A 397 -0.99 2.24 -6.61
CA ASP A 397 0.33 2.29 -7.28
C ASP A 397 0.52 1.13 -8.27
N SER A 398 0.19 -0.10 -7.86
CA SER A 398 0.27 -1.30 -8.72
C SER A 398 -0.61 -1.22 -9.97
N PHE A 399 -1.73 -0.49 -9.93
CA PHE A 399 -2.54 -0.23 -11.13
C PHE A 399 -1.99 0.94 -11.94
N PHE A 400 -1.51 2.00 -11.28
CA PHE A 400 -0.83 3.12 -11.93
C PHE A 400 0.40 2.67 -12.73
N GLU A 401 1.26 1.82 -12.15
CA GLU A 401 2.45 1.25 -12.79
C GLU A 401 2.13 0.45 -14.06
N GLN A 402 0.96 -0.20 -14.11
CA GLN A 402 0.49 -0.90 -15.31
C GLN A 402 -0.21 0.03 -16.30
N PHE A 403 -0.95 1.03 -15.82
CA PHE A 403 -1.77 1.91 -16.66
C PHE A 403 -0.97 3.05 -17.30
N CYS A 404 -0.06 3.67 -16.57
CA CYS A 404 0.70 4.82 -17.04
C CYS A 404 1.55 4.51 -18.29
N PRO A 405 2.29 3.38 -18.39
CA PRO A 405 3.06 3.02 -19.58
C PRO A 405 2.26 2.81 -20.86
N MET A 406 0.93 2.65 -20.77
CA MET A 406 0.06 2.60 -21.96
C MET A 406 -0.19 3.99 -22.58
N ILE A 407 0.06 5.07 -21.84
CA ILE A 407 -0.24 6.46 -22.21
C ILE A 407 1.04 7.30 -22.34
N TYR A 408 2.00 7.11 -21.44
CA TYR A 408 3.27 7.83 -21.38
C TYR A 408 4.48 6.88 -21.38
N PRO A 409 5.68 7.35 -21.73
CA PRO A 409 6.92 6.59 -21.60
C PRO A 409 7.22 6.14 -20.15
N GLU A 410 7.89 4.99 -19.99
CA GLU A 410 8.22 4.40 -18.68
C GLU A 410 9.04 5.35 -17.77
N ASP A 411 9.96 6.14 -18.34
CA ASP A 411 10.77 7.14 -17.62
C ASP A 411 9.93 8.31 -17.06
N THR A 412 8.76 8.57 -17.65
CA THR A 412 7.78 9.53 -17.11
C THR A 412 7.04 8.90 -15.92
N CYS A 413 6.60 7.64 -16.07
CA CYS A 413 5.83 6.92 -15.05
C CYS A 413 6.64 6.52 -13.81
N GLY A 414 7.96 6.34 -13.93
CA GLY A 414 8.83 5.86 -12.85
C GLY A 414 8.94 6.75 -11.60
N ASN A 415 8.38 7.96 -11.61
CA ASN A 415 8.31 8.85 -10.44
C ASN A 415 7.02 8.70 -9.61
N GLY A 416 6.14 7.76 -9.97
CA GLY A 416 4.81 7.59 -9.36
C GLY A 416 3.81 8.67 -9.79
N TYR A 417 2.52 8.47 -9.52
CA TYR A 417 1.45 9.39 -9.95
C TYR A 417 1.66 10.84 -9.45
N MET A 418 2.19 10.99 -8.23
CA MET A 418 2.50 12.29 -7.63
C MET A 418 3.80 12.94 -8.12
N GLY A 419 4.65 12.21 -8.85
CA GLY A 419 5.82 12.75 -9.52
C GLY A 419 5.52 13.35 -10.91
N LEU A 420 4.32 13.13 -11.43
CA LEU A 420 3.85 13.67 -12.70
C LEU A 420 3.47 15.15 -12.59
N ASP A 421 3.56 15.88 -13.70
CA ASP A 421 3.01 17.25 -13.78
C ASP A 421 1.47 17.26 -13.91
N GLU A 422 0.86 18.44 -13.70
CA GLU A 422 -0.60 18.59 -13.71
C GLU A 422 -1.23 18.20 -15.06
N GLU A 423 -0.55 18.45 -16.19
CA GLU A 423 -1.06 18.10 -17.53
C GLU A 423 -0.99 16.59 -17.77
N GLN A 424 0.08 15.94 -17.28
CA GLN A 424 0.24 14.48 -17.30
C GLN A 424 -0.80 13.77 -16.42
N GLN A 425 -1.06 14.29 -15.20
CA GLN A 425 -2.11 13.77 -14.32
C GLN A 425 -3.49 13.90 -14.97
N ILE A 426 -3.85 15.07 -15.49
CA ILE A 426 -5.10 15.29 -16.25
C ILE A 426 -5.18 14.31 -17.43
N GLY A 427 -4.08 14.13 -18.17
CA GLY A 427 -3.98 13.20 -19.30
C GLY A 427 -4.30 11.75 -18.91
N LEU A 428 -3.72 11.24 -17.82
CA LEU A 428 -4.01 9.89 -17.32
C LEU A 428 -5.46 9.74 -16.84
N ARG A 429 -5.98 10.72 -16.08
CA ARG A 429 -7.38 10.68 -15.62
C ARG A 429 -8.36 10.61 -16.79
N GLN A 430 -8.15 11.45 -17.80
CA GLN A 430 -8.99 11.46 -18.99
C GLN A 430 -8.81 10.21 -19.84
N ALA A 431 -7.61 9.61 -19.89
CA ALA A 431 -7.38 8.33 -20.55
C ALA A 431 -8.15 7.19 -19.85
N LEU A 432 -8.13 7.14 -18.52
CA LEU A 432 -8.82 6.12 -17.72
C LEU A 432 -10.35 6.27 -17.78
N VAL A 433 -10.87 7.50 -17.72
CA VAL A 433 -12.30 7.78 -17.95
C VAL A 433 -12.71 7.35 -19.37
N ARG A 434 -11.88 7.58 -20.39
CA ARG A 434 -12.19 7.18 -21.77
C ARG A 434 -12.11 5.66 -21.99
N SER A 435 -11.24 4.94 -21.31
CA SER A 435 -11.08 3.49 -21.50
C SER A 435 -12.29 2.70 -20.97
N VAL A 436 -12.97 3.19 -19.92
CA VAL A 436 -14.20 2.59 -19.38
C VAL A 436 -15.49 3.09 -20.04
N ASN A 437 -15.44 4.11 -20.91
CA ASN A 437 -16.62 4.58 -21.64
C ASN A 437 -16.95 3.65 -22.80
N ALA A 438 -17.94 2.78 -22.58
CA ALA A 438 -18.43 1.83 -23.56
C ALA A 438 -19.38 2.43 -24.63
N THR A 439 -19.71 3.73 -24.57
CA THR A 439 -20.60 4.35 -25.57
C THR A 439 -19.90 4.43 -26.94
N CYS A 440 -20.53 3.92 -28.00
CA CYS A 440 -19.94 3.82 -29.32
C CYS A 440 -21.01 3.95 -30.43
N GLU A 441 -20.90 4.97 -31.29
CA GLU A 441 -21.91 5.28 -32.32
C GLU A 441 -22.07 4.18 -33.39
N ASP A 442 -20.97 3.53 -33.78
CA ASP A 442 -20.94 2.50 -34.84
C ASP A 442 -21.08 1.06 -34.29
N CYS A 443 -21.18 0.88 -32.98
CA CYS A 443 -21.23 -0.45 -32.35
C CYS A 443 -22.67 -1.01 -32.30
N PRO A 444 -22.85 -2.35 -32.29
CA PRO A 444 -24.13 -2.97 -31.98
C PRO A 444 -24.70 -2.43 -30.66
N LEU A 445 -26.00 -2.09 -30.66
CA LEU A 445 -26.71 -1.51 -29.50
C LEU A 445 -26.15 -0.17 -28.97
N GLY A 446 -25.22 0.47 -29.70
CA GLY A 446 -24.52 1.67 -29.28
C GLY A 446 -23.42 1.44 -28.22
N ILE A 447 -23.01 0.18 -28.00
CA ILE A 447 -22.13 -0.24 -26.89
C ILE A 447 -20.93 -1.05 -27.39
N ASP A 448 -19.72 -0.65 -26.99
CA ASP A 448 -18.48 -1.42 -27.10
C ASP A 448 -18.37 -2.36 -25.90
N LEU A 449 -18.74 -3.64 -26.10
CA LEU A 449 -18.71 -4.65 -25.03
C LEU A 449 -17.31 -4.90 -24.47
N ALA A 450 -16.25 -4.79 -25.27
CA ALA A 450 -14.89 -5.00 -24.79
C ALA A 450 -14.46 -3.91 -23.79
N ARG A 451 -14.94 -2.67 -23.97
CA ARG A 451 -14.76 -1.61 -22.96
C ARG A 451 -15.65 -1.78 -21.73
N ALA A 452 -16.87 -2.30 -21.92
CA ALA A 452 -17.74 -2.64 -20.78
C ALA A 452 -17.08 -3.72 -19.89
N GLU A 453 -16.52 -4.76 -20.51
CA GLU A 453 -15.70 -5.79 -19.85
C GLU A 453 -14.47 -5.17 -19.15
N PHE A 454 -13.66 -4.37 -19.86
CA PHE A 454 -12.50 -3.69 -19.25
C PHE A 454 -12.90 -2.80 -18.06
N SER A 455 -14.09 -2.20 -18.08
CA SER A 455 -14.57 -1.39 -16.96
C SER A 455 -14.72 -2.19 -15.65
N VAL A 456 -15.07 -3.48 -15.71
CA VAL A 456 -15.16 -4.35 -14.52
C VAL A 456 -13.83 -4.39 -13.78
N VAL A 457 -12.72 -4.56 -14.52
CA VAL A 457 -11.35 -4.61 -13.98
C VAL A 457 -10.96 -3.26 -13.36
N VAL A 458 -11.22 -2.15 -14.07
CA VAL A 458 -10.93 -0.81 -13.55
C VAL A 458 -11.67 -0.54 -12.24
N PHE A 459 -12.96 -0.88 -12.13
CA PHE A 459 -13.72 -0.63 -10.90
C PHE A 459 -13.24 -1.50 -9.72
N ALA A 460 -12.72 -2.71 -9.94
CA ALA A 460 -12.05 -3.45 -8.87
C ALA A 460 -10.81 -2.72 -8.35
N HIS A 461 -9.95 -2.19 -9.24
CA HIS A 461 -8.82 -1.35 -8.85
C HIS A 461 -9.25 -0.03 -8.18
N THR A 462 -10.37 0.58 -8.60
CA THR A 462 -10.97 1.74 -7.96
C THR A 462 -11.48 1.41 -6.55
N MET A 463 -12.02 0.21 -6.30
CA MET A 463 -12.38 -0.21 -4.94
C MET A 463 -11.15 -0.39 -4.05
N THR A 464 -10.07 -1.00 -4.55
CA THR A 464 -8.78 -1.09 -3.84
C THR A 464 -8.21 0.30 -3.51
N ALA A 465 -8.32 1.26 -4.43
CA ALA A 465 -7.91 2.64 -4.19
C ALA A 465 -8.75 3.32 -3.09
N ASN A 466 -10.08 3.22 -3.19
CA ASN A 466 -11.00 3.84 -2.23
C ASN A 466 -10.87 3.25 -0.82
N CYS A 467 -10.53 1.96 -0.69
CA CYS A 467 -10.37 1.32 0.61
C CYS A 467 -9.05 1.74 1.30
N LYS A 468 -7.96 1.87 0.54
CA LYS A 468 -6.68 2.40 1.03
C LYS A 468 -6.83 3.84 1.50
N GLN A 469 -7.48 4.70 0.71
CA GLN A 469 -7.80 6.07 1.11
C GLN A 469 -8.70 6.13 2.35
N THR A 470 -9.67 5.21 2.47
CA THR A 470 -10.52 5.09 3.69
C THR A 470 -9.66 4.79 4.92
N GLY A 471 -8.70 3.87 4.80
CA GLY A 471 -7.71 3.61 5.85
C GLY A 471 -6.94 4.87 6.24
N GLN A 472 -6.38 5.59 5.27
CA GLN A 472 -5.67 6.84 5.53
C GLN A 472 -6.56 7.91 6.18
N VAL A 473 -7.83 8.02 5.80
CA VAL A 473 -8.76 8.97 6.42
C VAL A 473 -9.01 8.60 7.89
N LEU A 474 -9.13 7.32 8.25
CA LEU A 474 -9.26 6.94 9.65
C LEU A 474 -7.97 7.19 10.43
N GLU A 475 -6.81 6.80 9.91
CA GLU A 475 -5.50 7.02 10.54
C GLU A 475 -5.23 8.52 10.78
N ASN A 476 -5.46 9.37 9.76
CA ASN A 476 -5.22 10.81 9.85
C ASN A 476 -6.05 11.53 10.92
N TYR A 477 -7.24 11.00 11.26
CA TYR A 477 -8.20 11.64 12.16
C TYR A 477 -8.28 10.98 13.54
N THR A 478 -7.82 9.75 13.69
CA THR A 478 -7.74 9.03 14.99
C THR A 478 -6.32 8.99 15.56
N GLY A 479 -5.30 8.88 14.70
CA GLY A 479 -3.93 8.56 15.10
C GLY A 479 -3.71 7.08 15.44
N GLU A 480 -4.68 6.22 15.16
CA GLU A 480 -4.69 4.78 15.41
C GLU A 480 -4.84 4.01 14.09
N SER A 481 -4.53 2.71 14.09
CA SER A 481 -4.70 1.87 12.91
C SER A 481 -6.20 1.67 12.61
N PRO A 482 -6.64 1.63 11.33
CA PRO A 482 -8.07 1.59 11.01
C PRO A 482 -8.84 0.42 11.69
N GLY A 483 -8.19 -0.73 11.85
CA GLY A 483 -8.72 -1.90 12.54
C GLY A 483 -8.84 -1.80 14.06
N GLU A 484 -8.12 -0.86 14.69
CA GLU A 484 -8.22 -0.62 16.14
C GLU A 484 -9.48 0.17 16.49
N VAL A 485 -10.01 0.95 15.53
CA VAL A 485 -11.12 1.90 15.72
C VAL A 485 -12.42 1.53 15.00
N ALA A 486 -12.37 0.67 13.98
CA ALA A 486 -13.54 0.26 13.18
C ALA A 486 -13.46 -1.20 12.73
N ALA A 487 -14.61 -1.88 12.66
CA ALA A 487 -14.69 -3.27 12.21
C ALA A 487 -14.55 -3.39 10.68
N TYR A 488 -14.13 -4.57 10.19
CA TYR A 488 -13.95 -4.86 8.75
C TYR A 488 -15.19 -4.49 7.89
N GLU A 489 -16.40 -4.75 8.38
CA GLU A 489 -17.64 -4.39 7.67
C GLU A 489 -17.88 -2.88 7.63
N ASP A 490 -17.65 -2.17 8.74
CA ASP A 490 -17.81 -0.71 8.82
C ASP A 490 -16.80 0.00 7.91
N LEU A 491 -15.56 -0.50 7.84
CA LEU A 491 -14.52 -0.02 6.92
C LEU A 491 -14.92 -0.16 5.44
N TRP A 492 -15.60 -1.25 5.06
CA TRP A 492 -16.18 -1.36 3.72
C TRP A 492 -17.35 -0.41 3.47
N LYS A 493 -18.20 -0.16 4.48
CA LYS A 493 -19.26 0.86 4.38
C LYS A 493 -18.69 2.27 4.24
N PHE A 494 -17.62 2.58 4.97
CA PHE A 494 -16.86 3.83 4.82
C PHE A 494 -16.17 3.92 3.46
N THR A 495 -15.69 2.80 2.92
CA THR A 495 -15.15 2.71 1.55
C THR A 495 -16.19 3.06 0.50
N LEU A 496 -17.44 2.62 0.67
CA LEU A 496 -18.55 2.98 -0.21
C LEU A 496 -18.96 4.46 -0.07
N VAL A 497 -18.84 5.07 1.12
CA VAL A 497 -18.96 6.54 1.26
C VAL A 497 -17.84 7.26 0.51
N ASN A 498 -16.61 6.78 0.63
CA ASN A 498 -15.46 7.35 -0.06
C ASN A 498 -15.63 7.28 -1.58
N TYR A 499 -16.07 6.12 -2.10
CA TYR A 499 -16.37 5.91 -3.52
C TYR A 499 -17.46 6.87 -4.03
N ASN A 500 -18.59 6.97 -3.32
CA ASN A 500 -19.76 7.72 -3.79
C ASN A 500 -19.69 9.23 -3.57
N ALA A 501 -19.12 9.66 -2.44
CA ALA A 501 -19.16 11.05 -1.97
C ALA A 501 -17.77 11.64 -1.68
N GLY A 502 -16.70 10.86 -1.82
CA GLY A 502 -15.31 11.30 -1.65
C GLY A 502 -14.84 11.38 -0.21
N GLY A 503 -13.51 11.33 -0.03
CA GLY A 503 -12.86 11.28 1.27
C GLY A 503 -13.13 12.49 2.17
N GLY A 504 -13.52 13.63 1.58
CA GLY A 504 -13.96 14.80 2.34
C GLY A 504 -15.28 14.58 3.10
N CYS A 505 -16.26 13.91 2.47
CA CYS A 505 -17.52 13.54 3.13
C CYS A 505 -17.28 12.49 4.22
N LEU A 506 -16.43 11.49 3.95
CA LEU A 506 -16.03 10.50 4.95
C LEU A 506 -15.35 11.18 6.15
N ALA A 507 -14.32 12.00 5.91
CA ALA A 507 -13.57 12.71 6.94
C ALA A 507 -14.47 13.62 7.80
N GLU A 508 -15.45 14.30 7.22
CA GLU A 508 -16.43 15.08 7.96
C GLU A 508 -17.30 14.21 8.88
N GLY A 509 -17.77 13.05 8.40
CA GLY A 509 -18.54 12.08 9.19
C GLY A 509 -17.74 11.54 10.38
N ILE A 510 -16.51 11.07 10.13
CA ILE A 510 -15.60 10.57 11.17
C ILE A 510 -15.29 11.66 12.20
N THR A 511 -14.94 12.88 11.75
CA THR A 511 -14.64 14.02 12.65
C THR A 511 -15.81 14.33 13.58
N ARG A 512 -17.05 14.28 13.09
CA ARG A 512 -18.25 14.55 13.88
C ARG A 512 -18.53 13.43 14.89
N ALA A 513 -18.39 12.17 14.51
CA ALA A 513 -18.55 11.03 15.41
C ALA A 513 -17.52 11.06 16.56
N LEU A 514 -16.24 11.30 16.25
CA LEU A 514 -15.18 11.49 17.25
C LEU A 514 -15.45 12.70 18.17
N GLY A 515 -15.98 13.79 17.62
CA GLY A 515 -16.33 15.00 18.38
C GLY A 515 -17.44 14.78 19.42
N GLU A 516 -18.36 13.83 19.18
CA GLU A 516 -19.39 13.39 20.13
C GLU A 516 -18.93 12.21 21.01
N GLY A 517 -17.70 11.70 20.82
CA GLY A 517 -17.13 10.58 21.57
C GLY A 517 -17.76 9.21 21.24
N LEU A 518 -18.19 9.02 19.99
CA LEU A 518 -18.81 7.79 19.50
C LEU A 518 -17.78 6.85 18.86
N GLU A 519 -17.98 5.54 19.03
CA GLU A 519 -17.25 4.48 18.31
C GLU A 519 -17.52 4.57 16.80
N LEU A 520 -16.53 4.26 15.95
CA LEU A 520 -16.62 4.42 14.49
C LEU A 520 -17.35 3.25 13.80
N THR A 521 -18.61 3.03 14.20
CA THR A 521 -19.54 2.10 13.53
C THR A 521 -20.39 2.83 12.49
N TRP A 522 -20.93 2.11 11.52
CA TRP A 522 -21.84 2.67 10.50
C TRP A 522 -23.04 3.38 11.11
N ASP A 523 -23.66 2.80 12.14
CA ASP A 523 -24.85 3.37 12.80
C ASP A 523 -24.54 4.68 13.55
N ASN A 524 -23.31 4.83 14.05
CA ASN A 524 -22.86 6.06 14.73
C ASN A 524 -22.39 7.14 13.74
N VAL A 525 -21.74 6.75 12.64
CA VAL A 525 -21.15 7.70 11.67
C VAL A 525 -22.17 8.16 10.62
N SER A 526 -23.03 7.27 10.12
CA SER A 526 -23.97 7.58 9.04
C SER A 526 -24.94 8.75 9.31
N PRO A 527 -25.42 9.03 10.54
CA PRO A 527 -26.27 10.19 10.82
C PRO A 527 -25.57 11.54 10.61
N PHE A 528 -24.23 11.58 10.55
CA PHE A 528 -23.47 12.82 10.38
C PHE A 528 -23.28 13.24 8.93
N PHE A 529 -23.51 12.34 7.96
CA PHE A 529 -23.45 12.68 6.54
C PHE A 529 -24.63 13.60 6.17
N SER A 530 -24.30 14.85 5.83
CA SER A 530 -25.29 15.93 5.70
C SER A 530 -25.10 16.71 4.39
N GLY A 531 -26.13 17.42 3.94
CA GLY A 531 -26.07 18.15 2.68
C GLY A 531 -25.78 17.22 1.50
N ALA A 532 -24.77 17.54 0.69
CA ALA A 532 -24.37 16.73 -0.47
C ALA A 532 -23.91 15.31 -0.11
N CYS A 533 -23.36 15.10 1.09
CA CYS A 533 -22.90 13.78 1.54
C CYS A 533 -24.06 12.83 1.91
N SER A 534 -25.27 13.35 2.16
CA SER A 534 -26.37 12.55 2.73
C SER A 534 -26.88 11.42 1.83
N SER A 535 -26.74 11.54 0.51
CA SER A 535 -27.10 10.48 -0.44
C SER A 535 -26.23 9.23 -0.33
N ALA A 536 -25.02 9.35 0.24
CA ALA A 536 -24.15 8.20 0.47
C ALA A 536 -24.76 7.19 1.45
N VAL A 537 -25.64 7.63 2.37
CA VAL A 537 -26.29 6.72 3.33
C VAL A 537 -27.21 5.73 2.62
N ASP A 538 -28.12 6.22 1.76
CA ASP A 538 -29.01 5.36 0.99
C ASP A 538 -28.21 4.49 0.00
N TYR A 539 -27.16 5.03 -0.61
CA TYR A 539 -26.27 4.30 -1.51
C TYR A 539 -25.57 3.11 -0.83
N VAL A 540 -24.92 3.34 0.31
CA VAL A 540 -24.25 2.29 1.11
C VAL A 540 -25.26 1.25 1.57
N ASN A 541 -26.41 1.71 2.08
CA ASN A 541 -27.50 0.82 2.52
C ASN A 541 -28.13 0.03 1.36
N ASP A 542 -28.10 0.52 0.12
CA ASP A 542 -28.57 -0.24 -1.05
C ASP A 542 -27.60 -1.34 -1.48
N ILE A 543 -26.29 -1.13 -1.31
CA ILE A 543 -25.23 -2.08 -1.69
C ILE A 543 -24.98 -3.14 -0.61
N SER A 544 -25.18 -2.80 0.66
CA SER A 544 -24.91 -3.67 1.83
C SER A 544 -26.13 -4.42 2.40
N LYS A 545 -27.17 -4.62 1.57
CA LYS A 545 -28.43 -5.32 1.91
C LYS A 545 -28.37 -6.83 1.71
#